data_AF-A0A9J6CZ19-F1
#
_entry.id   AF-A0A9J6CZ19-F1
#
_cell.length_a   1.000
_cell.length_b   1.000
_cell.length_c   1.000
_cell.angle_alpha   90.00
_cell.angle_beta   90.00
_cell.angle_gamma   90.00
#
_symmetry.space_group_name_H-M   'P 1'
#
loop_
_entity.id
_entity.type
_entity.pdbx_description
1 polymer ?
#
loop_
_entity_poly.entity_id
_entity_poly.type
_entity_poly.pdbx_seq_one_letter_code
_entity_poly.pdbx_strand_id
1 'polypeptide(L)'
;MFPAIPPPPFLQCPGVPLIPRKTWRQVVQVYVNAAAADAKPDAKKSLLLNTLGGEGLYAPDEQTLPEGVQASRDGASCDAYQQALVVLDAYFAPPEGAFCVRAQFRRRVQDRTRLPSDSF
;
A
#
# COMPACT_ATOMS: atom_id res chain seq x y z
N MET A 1 -10.16 14.14 27.19
CA MET A 1 -9.44 13.50 26.07
C MET A 1 -9.75 14.33 24.84
N PHE A 2 -8.76 14.92 24.18
CA PHE A 2 -9.01 15.65 22.93
C PHE A 2 -9.34 14.63 21.84
N PRO A 3 -10.40 14.85 21.04
CA PRO A 3 -10.71 13.95 19.94
C PRO A 3 -9.55 13.99 18.94
N ALA A 4 -9.06 12.82 18.55
CA ALA A 4 -8.06 12.71 17.50
C ALA A 4 -8.61 13.28 16.19
N ILE A 5 -7.81 14.08 15.49
CA ILE A 5 -8.21 14.70 14.23
C ILE A 5 -8.09 13.64 13.13
N PRO A 6 -9.19 13.26 12.43
CA PRO A 6 -9.13 12.29 11.35
C PRO A 6 -8.30 12.83 10.18
N PRO A 7 -7.42 12.01 9.58
CA PRO A 7 -6.66 12.41 8.42
C PRO A 7 -7.58 12.54 7.20
N PRO A 8 -7.19 13.38 6.21
CA PRO A 8 -7.91 13.45 4.96
C PRO A 8 -7.89 12.08 4.24
N PRO A 9 -8.96 11.71 3.50
CA PRO A 9 -9.01 10.43 2.81
C PRO A 9 -7.88 10.29 1.79
N PHE A 10 -7.24 9.12 1.73
CA PHE A 10 -6.13 8.86 0.82
C PHE A 10 -6.53 8.96 -0.65
N LEU A 11 -7.66 8.32 -0.98
CA LEU A 11 -8.21 8.18 -2.33
C LEU A 11 -9.68 8.62 -2.27
N GLN A 12 -9.86 9.94 -2.26
CA GLN A 12 -11.20 10.54 -2.34
C GLN A 12 -11.73 10.55 -3.77
N CYS A 13 -10.84 10.67 -4.76
CA CYS A 13 -11.16 10.67 -6.18
C CYS A 13 -10.29 9.64 -6.91
N PRO A 14 -10.77 9.07 -8.03
CA PRO A 14 -9.98 8.12 -8.81
C PRO A 14 -8.74 8.82 -9.37
N GLY A 15 -7.60 8.12 -9.34
CA GLY A 15 -6.34 8.62 -9.87
C GLY A 15 -5.21 8.71 -8.85
N VAL A 16 -4.36 9.72 -8.99
CA VAL A 16 -3.15 9.86 -8.17
C VAL A 16 -3.51 10.48 -6.81
N PRO A 17 -3.18 9.82 -5.68
CA PRO A 17 -3.44 10.38 -4.36
C PRO A 17 -2.66 11.68 -4.17
N LEU A 18 -3.30 12.69 -3.56
CA LEU A 18 -2.69 13.99 -3.24
C LEU A 18 -1.47 13.87 -2.32
N ILE A 19 -1.48 12.87 -1.44
CA ILE A 19 -0.42 12.61 -0.47
C ILE A 19 0.34 11.36 -0.92
N PRO A 20 1.68 11.38 -0.97
CA PRO A 20 2.46 10.18 -1.22
C PRO A 20 2.15 9.08 -0.20
N ARG A 21 2.04 7.83 -0.66
CA ARG A 21 1.70 6.66 0.17
C ARG A 21 2.50 6.56 1.47
N LYS A 22 3.81 6.82 1.41
CA LYS A 22 4.71 6.78 2.59
C LYS A 22 4.31 7.82 3.64
N THR A 23 4.04 9.04 3.20
CA THR A 23 3.63 10.15 4.08
C THR A 23 2.26 9.87 4.68
N TRP A 24 1.30 9.42 3.86
CA TRP A 24 -0.03 9.06 4.34
C TRP A 24 0.01 7.98 5.42
N ARG A 25 0.85 6.94 5.26
CA ARG A 25 1.00 5.87 6.26
C ARG A 25 1.43 6.39 7.63
N GLN A 26 2.39 7.32 7.66
CA GLN A 26 2.85 7.93 8.91
C GLN A 26 1.72 8.71 9.59
N VAL A 27 0.96 9.48 8.81
CA VAL A 27 -0.18 10.26 9.32
C VAL A 27 -1.26 9.34 9.91
N VAL A 28 -1.62 8.27 9.20
CA VAL A 28 -2.60 7.29 9.70
C VAL A 28 -2.11 6.58 10.95
N GLN A 29 -0.83 6.21 11.03
CA GLN A 29 -0.29 5.57 12.23
C GLN A 29 -0.40 6.48 13.46
N VAL A 30 -0.08 7.77 13.31
CA VAL A 30 -0.23 8.75 14.39
C VAL A 30 -1.70 8.88 14.80
N TYR A 31 -2.60 8.93 13.81
CA TYR A 31 -4.04 8.99 14.06
C TYR A 31 -4.57 7.75 14.78
N VAL A 32 -4.23 6.54 14.33
CA VAL A 32 -4.64 5.28 14.99
C VAL A 32 -4.10 5.21 16.42
N ASN A 33 -2.85 5.64 16.64
CA ASN A 33 -2.27 5.69 17.98
C ASN A 33 -2.98 6.71 18.88
N ALA A 34 -3.45 7.84 18.35
CA ALA A 34 -4.17 8.84 19.14
C ALA A 34 -5.66 8.49 19.37
N ALA A 35 -6.32 7.93 18.35
CA ALA A 35 -7.76 7.66 18.35
C ALA A 35 -8.13 6.29 18.95
N ALA A 36 -7.22 5.32 18.84
CA ALA A 36 -7.54 3.91 19.02
C ALA A 36 -6.39 3.14 19.68
N ALA A 37 -5.56 3.78 20.52
CA ALA A 37 -4.43 3.15 21.22
C ALA A 37 -4.80 1.79 21.84
N ASP A 38 -5.89 1.78 22.62
CA ASP A 38 -6.37 0.61 23.38
C ASP A 38 -7.44 -0.20 22.64
N ALA A 39 -7.74 0.14 21.38
CA ALA A 39 -8.76 -0.54 20.61
C ALA A 39 -8.29 -1.92 20.13
N LYS A 40 -9.26 -2.83 19.95
CA LYS A 40 -9.04 -4.15 19.35
C LYS A 40 -8.41 -4.03 17.95
N PRO A 41 -7.59 -5.00 17.52
CA PRO A 41 -6.94 -4.98 16.21
C PRO A 41 -7.93 -4.84 15.04
N ASP A 42 -9.12 -5.43 15.15
CA ASP A 42 -10.18 -5.28 14.15
C ASP A 42 -10.72 -3.85 14.05
N ALA A 43 -10.88 -3.17 15.20
CA ALA A 43 -11.32 -1.78 15.23
C ALA A 43 -10.24 -0.85 14.64
N LYS A 44 -8.96 -1.10 14.94
CA LYS A 44 -7.82 -0.38 14.31
C LYS A 44 -7.80 -0.58 12.80
N LYS A 45 -8.10 -1.79 12.34
CA LYS A 45 -8.23 -2.12 10.91
C LYS A 45 -9.40 -1.38 10.26
N SER A 46 -10.58 -1.37 10.87
CA SER A 46 -11.72 -0.59 10.34
C SER A 46 -11.41 0.90 10.27
N LEU A 47 -10.69 1.44 11.26
CA LEU A 47 -10.22 2.82 11.25
C LEU A 47 -9.24 3.07 10.09
N LEU A 48 -8.28 2.18 9.86
CA LEU A 48 -7.37 2.22 8.72
C LEU A 48 -8.15 2.23 7.39
N LEU A 49 -9.15 1.36 7.24
CA LEU A 49 -10.00 1.30 6.05
C LEU A 49 -10.82 2.58 5.85
N ASN A 50 -11.29 3.21 6.93
CA ASN A 50 -11.98 4.49 6.86
C ASN A 50 -11.08 5.61 6.28
N THR A 51 -9.79 5.61 6.63
CA THR A 51 -8.83 6.62 6.14
C THR A 51 -8.44 6.46 4.66
N LEU A 52 -8.77 5.34 4.02
CA LEU A 52 -8.51 5.11 2.59
C LEU A 52 -9.42 5.95 1.69
N GLY A 53 -10.62 6.31 2.14
CA GLY A 53 -11.63 6.98 1.31
C GLY A 53 -12.40 6.03 0.41
N GLY A 54 -13.47 6.54 -0.22
CA GLY A 54 -14.40 5.73 -1.02
C GLY A 54 -13.69 4.96 -2.15
N GLU A 55 -12.89 5.63 -2.97
CA GLU A 55 -12.19 5.00 -4.08
C GLU A 55 -11.11 4.02 -3.60
N GLY A 56 -10.53 4.25 -2.42
CA GLY A 56 -9.59 3.32 -1.80
C GLY A 56 -10.23 2.00 -1.32
N LEU A 57 -11.56 1.97 -1.17
CA LEU A 57 -12.32 0.75 -0.90
C LEU A 57 -12.81 0.06 -2.20
N TYR A 58 -12.89 0.82 -3.31
CA TYR A 58 -13.47 0.42 -4.60
C TYR A 58 -12.44 0.13 -5.71
N ALA A 59 -11.17 -0.10 -5.37
CA ALA A 59 -10.03 -0.11 -6.29
C ALA A 59 -10.27 -0.78 -7.68
N PRO A 60 -9.61 -0.29 -8.75
CA PRO A 60 -10.15 -0.19 -10.11
C PRO A 60 -10.28 -1.49 -10.93
N ASP A 61 -9.82 -2.62 -10.42
CA ASP A 61 -10.01 -3.93 -11.07
C ASP A 61 -10.96 -4.76 -10.22
N GLU A 62 -12.25 -4.57 -10.48
CA GLU A 62 -13.39 -5.43 -10.12
C GLU A 62 -13.33 -6.14 -8.75
N GLN A 63 -14.11 -5.56 -7.83
CA GLN A 63 -14.66 -6.22 -6.65
C GLN A 63 -13.63 -6.59 -5.58
N THR A 64 -13.58 -5.71 -4.58
CA THR A 64 -13.05 -5.88 -3.22
C THR A 64 -11.52 -5.87 -3.06
N LEU A 65 -11.09 -5.12 -2.03
CA LEU A 65 -9.75 -5.20 -1.46
C LEU A 65 -9.29 -6.67 -1.38
N PRO A 66 -8.01 -6.98 -1.64
CA PRO A 66 -7.49 -8.35 -1.61
C PRO A 66 -7.95 -9.09 -0.35
N GLU A 67 -8.29 -10.38 -0.46
CA GLU A 67 -8.87 -11.19 0.62
C GLU A 67 -8.11 -11.04 1.95
N GLY A 68 -6.79 -10.87 1.95
CA GLY A 68 -6.01 -10.62 3.18
C GLY A 68 -6.40 -9.36 3.96
N VAL A 69 -7.01 -8.37 3.32
CA VAL A 69 -7.59 -7.16 3.94
C VAL A 69 -9.07 -7.38 4.32
N GLN A 70 -9.77 -8.37 3.75
CA GLN A 70 -11.18 -8.66 4.08
C GLN A 70 -11.39 -9.86 5.01
N ALA A 71 -10.44 -10.79 5.09
CA ALA A 71 -10.51 -12.10 5.75
C ALA A 71 -10.60 -12.05 7.30
N SER A 72 -10.66 -10.87 7.90
CA SER A 72 -10.85 -10.74 9.36
C SER A 72 -12.32 -10.61 9.78
N ARG A 73 -13.28 -11.00 8.92
CA ARG A 73 -14.66 -11.24 9.41
C ARG A 73 -14.68 -12.36 10.46
N ASP A 74 -13.73 -13.28 10.40
CA ASP A 74 -13.62 -14.43 11.29
C ASP A 74 -12.47 -14.27 12.30
N GLY A 75 -12.58 -13.28 13.19
CA GLY A 75 -12.10 -13.28 14.58
C GLY A 75 -10.75 -13.94 14.96
N ALA A 76 -9.75 -14.05 14.08
CA ALA A 76 -8.52 -14.78 14.38
C ALA A 76 -7.29 -14.05 13.84
N SER A 77 -6.64 -13.27 14.71
CA SER A 77 -5.18 -13.13 14.83
C SER A 77 -4.83 -11.83 15.55
N CYS A 78 -3.78 -11.89 16.37
CA CYS A 78 -3.24 -10.78 17.16
C CYS A 78 -2.81 -9.55 16.32
N ASP A 79 -2.87 -9.60 14.98
CA ASP A 79 -2.31 -8.53 14.14
C ASP A 79 -3.02 -8.25 12.81
N ALA A 80 -4.36 -8.33 12.79
CA ALA A 80 -5.18 -8.00 11.61
C ALA A 80 -4.89 -6.61 11.02
N TYR A 81 -4.49 -5.65 11.85
CA TYR A 81 -4.06 -4.30 11.44
C TYR A 81 -2.73 -4.33 10.66
N GLN A 82 -1.71 -5.02 11.17
CA GLN A 82 -0.41 -5.11 10.48
C GLN A 82 -0.52 -5.90 9.18
N GLN A 83 -1.30 -6.98 9.17
CA GLN A 83 -1.56 -7.73 7.95
C GLN A 83 -2.22 -6.86 6.88
N ALA A 84 -3.21 -6.05 7.25
CA ALA A 84 -3.84 -5.11 6.33
C ALA A 84 -2.84 -4.07 5.79
N LEU A 85 -1.94 -3.55 6.62
CA LEU A 85 -0.89 -2.62 6.18
C LEU A 85 0.06 -3.26 5.15
N VAL A 86 0.54 -4.47 5.41
CA VAL A 86 1.45 -5.20 4.50
C VAL A 86 0.79 -5.42 3.14
N VAL A 87 -0.47 -5.87 3.13
CA VAL A 87 -1.20 -6.12 1.89
C VAL A 87 -1.45 -4.82 1.13
N LEU A 88 -1.86 -3.74 1.81
CA LEU A 88 -2.05 -2.44 1.17
C LEU A 88 -0.73 -1.88 0.62
N ASP A 89 0.39 -2.14 1.30
CA ASP A 89 1.70 -1.70 0.84
C ASP A 89 2.18 -2.41 -0.41
N ALA A 90 1.91 -3.72 -0.51
CA ALA A 90 2.15 -4.48 -1.73
C ALA A 90 1.23 -4.00 -2.86
N TYR A 91 -0.04 -3.72 -2.56
CA TYR A 91 -1.01 -3.25 -3.54
C TYR A 91 -0.66 -1.89 -4.14
N PHE A 92 -0.27 -0.94 -3.30
CA PHE A 92 0.15 0.39 -3.73
C PHE A 92 1.65 0.51 -4.03
N ALA A 93 2.40 -0.59 -3.99
CA ALA A 93 3.77 -0.60 -4.47
C ALA A 93 3.75 -0.24 -5.96
N PRO A 94 4.63 0.66 -6.43
CA PRO A 94 4.74 0.92 -7.85
C PRO A 94 4.95 -0.42 -8.58
N PRO A 95 4.15 -0.73 -9.62
CA PRO A 95 4.41 -1.93 -10.38
C PRO A 95 5.83 -1.80 -10.95
N GLU A 96 6.67 -2.80 -10.73
CA GLU A 96 7.91 -2.96 -11.49
C GLU A 96 7.52 -3.30 -12.93
N GLY A 97 7.03 -2.29 -13.64
CA GLY A 97 6.41 -2.47 -14.93
C GLY A 97 7.48 -2.83 -15.96
N ALA A 98 7.09 -3.66 -16.92
CA ALA A 98 7.84 -3.90 -18.15
C ALA A 98 8.29 -2.59 -18.85
N PHE A 99 7.71 -1.43 -18.52
CA PHE A 99 8.22 -0.12 -18.93
C PHE A 99 9.56 0.25 -18.26
N CYS A 100 9.72 0.08 -16.95
CA CYS A 100 10.99 0.26 -16.24
C CYS A 100 12.04 -0.73 -16.76
N VAL A 101 11.65 -1.99 -16.95
CA VAL A 101 12.53 -3.01 -17.54
C VAL A 101 12.90 -2.66 -18.99
N ARG A 102 11.96 -2.20 -19.81
CA ARG A 102 12.24 -1.75 -21.20
C ARG A 102 13.10 -0.49 -21.24
N ALA A 103 12.90 0.45 -20.33
CA ALA A 103 13.73 1.66 -20.22
C ALA A 103 15.15 1.30 -19.78
N GLN A 104 15.31 0.38 -18.81
CA GLN A 104 16.61 -0.16 -18.41
C GLN A 104 17.29 -0.95 -19.53
N PHE A 105 16.54 -1.75 -20.29
CA PHE A 105 17.05 -2.50 -21.44
C PHE A 105 17.56 -1.57 -22.55
N ARG A 106 16.79 -0.53 -22.90
CA ARG A 106 17.21 0.49 -23.89
C ARG A 106 18.44 1.29 -23.44
N ARG A 107 18.72 1.36 -22.14
CA ARG A 107 19.91 2.02 -21.57
C ARG A 107 21.14 1.12 -21.53
N ARG A 108 21.02 -0.17 -21.87
CA ARG A 108 22.19 -1.04 -22.01
C ARG A 108 22.93 -0.65 -23.29
N VAL A 109 24.11 -0.05 -23.13
CA VAL A 109 25.07 0.08 -24.23
C VAL A 109 25.59 -1.33 -24.53
N GLN A 110 25.63 -1.73 -25.80
CA GLN A 110 26.32 -2.96 -26.18
C GLN A 110 27.79 -2.80 -25.79
N ASP A 111 28.18 -3.49 -24.73
CA ASP A 111 29.57 -3.60 -24.34
C ASP A 111 30.27 -4.48 -25.38
N ARG A 112 30.88 -3.83 -26.39
CA ARG A 112 31.63 -4.47 -27.49
C ARG A 112 32.81 -5.29 -26.96
N THR A 113 33.15 -5.16 -25.68
CA THR A 113 34.27 -5.84 -25.02
C THR A 113 33.91 -7.21 -24.44
N ARG A 114 32.64 -7.65 -24.49
CA ARG A 114 32.28 -9.06 -24.25
C ARG A 114 32.54 -9.91 -25.50
N LEU A 115 33.80 -10.01 -25.90
CA LEU A 115 34.24 -11.17 -26.68
C LEU A 115 34.43 -12.32 -25.70
N PRO A 116 33.92 -13.54 -26.00
CA PRO A 116 34.34 -14.71 -25.24
C PRO A 116 35.86 -14.80 -25.38
N SER A 117 36.57 -14.65 -24.27
CA SER A 117 37.98 -15.00 -24.17
C SER A 117 38.11 -16.52 -24.09
N ASP A 118 37.52 -17.23 -25.05
CA ASP A 118 37.75 -18.65 -25.24
C ASP A 118 38.45 -18.78 -26.59
N SER A 119 39.76 -18.84 -26.43
CA SER A 119 40.80 -19.04 -27.42
C SER A 119 40.60 -20.32 -28.23
N PHE A 120 41.21 -20.29 -29.42
CA PHE A 120 41.46 -21.39 -30.35
C PHE A 120 41.81 -22.74 -29.72
#